data_AF-A0A5E4PVH3-F1
#
_entry.id   AF-A0A5E4PVH3-F1
#
_cell.length_a   1.000
_cell.length_b   1.000
_cell.length_c   1.000
_cell.angle_alpha   90.00
_cell.angle_beta   90.00
_cell.angle_gamma   90.00
#
_symmetry.space_group_name_H-M   'P 1'
#
loop_
_entity.id
_entity.type
_entity.pdbx_description
1 polymer ?
#
loop_
_entity_poly.entity_id
_entity_poly.type
_entity_poly.pdbx_seq_one_letter_code
_entity_poly.pdbx_strand_id
1 'polypeptide(L)'
;MYLYSEHLYQIKKLSSGIRFYNVCFNFRTHDSYQVTMNFLMAMALEKVAYLPFAFMVDQWRWSVFEDGVENMNKRWWQMKLRYQGVVPPIPRTEADFDPGSKYHIIADQEYIKYFLASILEFQIFEQACVVISPESLILPPARTLAPCTKP
;
A
#
# COMPACT_ATOMS: atom_id res chain seq x y z
N MET A 1 12.04 -15.83 -6.36
CA MET A 1 12.99 -15.44 -5.29
C MET A 1 13.07 -13.92 -5.08
N TYR A 2 13.06 -13.08 -6.13
CA TYR A 2 13.05 -11.61 -6.01
C TYR A 2 11.77 -10.98 -5.44
N LEU A 3 10.61 -11.61 -5.69
CA LEU A 3 9.30 -11.19 -5.16
C LEU A 3 9.24 -11.12 -3.62
N TYR A 4 9.87 -12.06 -2.93
CA TYR A 4 9.91 -12.07 -1.46
C TYR A 4 10.91 -11.06 -0.89
N SER A 5 11.98 -10.69 -1.62
CA SER A 5 13.02 -9.83 -1.05
C SER A 5 12.56 -8.37 -0.92
N GLU A 6 11.83 -7.82 -1.92
CA GLU A 6 11.31 -6.45 -1.82
C GLU A 6 10.24 -6.32 -0.72
N HIS A 7 9.37 -7.32 -0.56
CA HIS A 7 8.30 -7.25 0.44
C HIS A 7 8.79 -7.55 1.87
N LEU A 8 9.77 -8.44 2.05
CA LEU A 8 10.47 -8.58 3.34
C LEU A 8 11.23 -7.30 3.71
N TYR A 9 11.78 -6.58 2.72
CA TYR A 9 12.35 -5.26 2.95
C TYR A 9 11.28 -4.24 3.39
N GLN A 10 10.08 -4.27 2.82
CA GLN A 10 8.98 -3.40 3.26
C GLN A 10 8.49 -3.73 4.68
N ILE A 11 8.40 -5.01 5.06
CA ILE A 11 8.10 -5.41 6.45
C ILE A 11 9.16 -4.86 7.42
N LYS A 12 10.44 -4.95 7.06
CA LYS A 12 11.54 -4.33 7.83
C LYS A 12 11.45 -2.80 7.82
N LYS A 13 10.98 -2.18 6.74
CA LYS A 13 10.78 -0.73 6.63
C LYS A 13 9.61 -0.27 7.48
N LEU A 14 8.51 -1.03 7.57
CA LEU A 14 7.41 -0.76 8.49
C LEU A 14 7.89 -0.81 9.94
N SER A 15 8.59 -1.88 10.33
CA SER A 15 9.12 -1.98 11.69
C SER A 15 10.15 -0.90 11.99
N SER A 16 11.00 -0.55 11.02
CA SER A 16 11.96 0.54 11.14
C SER A 16 11.30 1.91 11.15
N GLY A 17 10.23 2.15 10.39
CA GLY A 17 9.48 3.40 10.36
C GLY A 17 8.72 3.65 11.66
N ILE A 18 8.14 2.58 12.23
CA ILE A 18 7.56 2.61 13.58
C ILE A 18 8.67 2.76 14.64
N ARG A 19 9.86 2.18 14.43
CA ARG A 19 11.03 2.39 15.31
C ARG A 19 11.60 3.81 15.19
N PHE A 20 11.62 4.43 14.02
CA PHE A 20 12.03 5.82 13.82
C PHE A 20 11.05 6.78 14.49
N TYR A 21 9.74 6.47 14.45
CA TYR A 21 8.74 7.18 15.26
C TYR A 21 9.09 7.12 16.76
N ASN A 22 9.46 5.95 17.27
CA ASN A 22 9.85 5.76 18.68
C ASN A 22 11.26 6.25 19.06
N VAL A 23 12.19 6.39 18.11
CA VAL A 23 13.59 6.77 18.36
C VAL A 23 13.83 8.27 18.15
N CYS A 24 13.15 8.91 17.18
CA CYS A 24 13.22 10.36 17.01
C CYS A 24 12.38 11.11 18.06
N PHE A 25 11.25 10.54 18.51
CA PHE A 25 10.49 11.05 19.65
C PHE A 25 10.88 10.27 20.91
N ASN A 26 11.90 10.77 21.60
CA ASN A 26 12.25 10.41 22.97
C ASN A 26 10.98 10.09 23.79
N PHE A 27 10.94 8.93 24.43
CA PHE A 27 9.85 8.40 25.25
C PHE A 27 9.59 9.21 26.56
N ARG A 28 9.71 10.53 26.50
CA ARG A 28 9.53 11.48 27.61
C ARG A 28 9.12 12.88 27.15
N THR A 29 8.04 13.00 26.38
CA THR A 29 7.19 14.21 26.39
C THR A 29 5.84 13.82 25.81
N HIS A 30 4.75 13.95 26.57
CA HIS A 30 3.34 13.85 26.15
C HIS A 30 3.14 13.50 24.67
N ASP A 31 2.87 12.22 24.35
CA ASP A 31 2.42 11.82 23.02
C ASP A 31 1.16 12.61 22.68
N SER A 32 1.34 13.70 21.94
CA SER A 32 0.23 14.54 21.54
C SER A 32 -0.56 13.76 20.49
N TYR A 33 -1.88 13.68 20.66
CA TYR A 33 -2.81 13.11 19.69
C TYR A 33 -2.48 13.54 18.24
N GLN A 34 -2.02 14.77 18.06
CA GLN A 34 -1.64 15.35 16.77
C GLN A 34 -0.47 14.63 16.09
N VAL A 35 0.57 14.24 16.84
CA VAL A 35 1.76 13.56 16.28
C VAL A 35 1.38 12.15 15.80
N THR A 36 0.59 11.41 16.59
CA THR A 36 0.07 10.10 16.19
C THR A 36 -0.84 10.21 14.97
N MET A 37 -1.72 11.21 14.92
CA MET A 37 -2.59 11.43 13.76
C MET A 37 -1.80 11.75 12.49
N ASN A 38 -0.78 12.60 12.57
CA ASN A 38 0.07 12.92 11.42
C ASN A 38 0.81 11.67 10.89
N PHE A 39 1.32 10.84 11.81
CA PHE A 39 1.98 9.59 11.44
C PHE A 39 1.02 8.60 10.77
N LEU A 40 -0.16 8.37 11.38
CA LEU A 40 -1.17 7.47 10.81
C LEU A 40 -1.69 7.97 9.47
N MET A 41 -1.85 9.28 9.29
CA MET A 41 -2.24 9.87 8.02
C MET A 41 -1.18 9.65 6.94
N ALA A 42 0.11 9.86 7.26
CA ALA A 42 1.20 9.59 6.33
C ALA A 42 1.25 8.11 5.93
N MET A 43 1.07 7.20 6.89
CA MET A 43 1.01 5.75 6.63
C MET A 43 -0.21 5.38 5.77
N ALA A 44 -1.37 5.98 6.03
CA ALA A 44 -2.58 5.74 5.24
C ALA A 44 -2.41 6.21 3.79
N LEU A 45 -1.75 7.35 3.57
CA LEU A 45 -1.43 7.82 2.21
C LEU A 45 -0.47 6.90 1.47
N GLU A 46 0.55 6.34 2.14
CA GLU A 46 1.51 5.42 1.51
C GLU A 46 0.88 4.03 1.24
N LYS A 47 0.08 3.51 2.17
CA LYS A 47 -0.41 2.12 2.12
C LYS A 47 -1.85 2.01 1.61
N VAL A 48 -2.79 2.74 2.20
CA VAL A 48 -4.23 2.59 1.92
C VAL A 48 -4.60 3.25 0.60
N ALA A 49 -4.17 4.49 0.36
CA ALA A 49 -4.49 5.21 -0.87
C ALA A 49 -3.86 4.56 -2.13
N TYR A 50 -2.80 3.77 -1.94
CA TYR A 50 -2.12 3.03 -3.01
C TYR A 50 -2.84 1.72 -3.41
N LEU A 51 -3.55 1.06 -2.48
CA LEU A 51 -4.18 -0.25 -2.73
C LEU A 51 -5.09 -0.28 -3.97
N PRO A 52 -6.00 0.69 -4.19
CA PRO A 52 -6.86 0.66 -5.37
C PRO A 52 -6.06 0.78 -6.67
N PHE A 53 -4.96 1.55 -6.69
CA PHE A 53 -4.06 1.61 -7.84
C PHE A 53 -3.39 0.25 -8.10
N ALA A 54 -2.86 -0.38 -7.06
CA ALA A 54 -2.20 -1.67 -7.21
C ALA A 54 -3.13 -2.77 -7.73
N PHE A 55 -4.40 -2.73 -7.33
CA PHE A 55 -5.42 -3.63 -7.83
C PHE A 55 -5.80 -3.35 -9.29
N MET A 56 -6.07 -2.09 -9.63
CA MET A 56 -6.61 -1.75 -10.96
C MET A 56 -5.62 -1.95 -12.11
N VAL A 57 -4.30 -1.93 -11.85
CA VAL A 57 -3.27 -2.12 -12.90
C VAL A 57 -3.40 -3.49 -13.56
N ASP A 58 -3.46 -4.57 -12.78
CA ASP A 58 -3.60 -5.92 -13.35
C ASP A 58 -5.03 -6.22 -13.77
N GLN A 59 -6.05 -5.63 -13.14
CA GLN A 59 -7.43 -5.65 -13.68
C GLN A 59 -7.51 -5.07 -15.10
N TRP A 60 -6.80 -3.97 -15.37
CA TRP A 60 -6.70 -3.41 -16.71
C TRP A 60 -6.00 -4.38 -17.66
N ARG A 61 -4.86 -4.97 -17.27
CA ARG A 61 -4.15 -5.95 -18.12
C ARG A 61 -5.02 -7.17 -18.42
N TRP A 62 -5.71 -7.72 -17.43
CA TRP A 62 -6.63 -8.83 -17.62
C TRP A 62 -7.75 -8.47 -18.60
N SER A 63 -8.33 -7.28 -18.50
CA SER A 63 -9.31 -6.83 -19.49
C SER A 63 -8.73 -6.72 -20.90
N VAL A 64 -7.46 -6.35 -21.06
CA VAL A 64 -6.80 -6.32 -22.37
C VAL A 64 -6.58 -7.74 -22.91
N PHE A 65 -6.24 -8.69 -22.04
CA PHE A 65 -6.05 -10.09 -22.42
C PHE A 65 -7.36 -10.79 -22.77
N GLU A 66 -8.45 -10.47 -22.07
CA GLU A 66 -9.78 -11.07 -22.28
C GLU A 66 -10.55 -10.39 -23.42
N ASP A 67 -10.64 -9.06 -23.41
CA ASP A 67 -11.49 -8.29 -24.33
C ASP A 67 -10.72 -7.75 -25.55
N GLY A 68 -9.40 -7.94 -25.61
CA GLY A 68 -8.54 -7.47 -26.69
C GLY A 68 -8.01 -6.04 -26.51
N VAL A 69 -7.45 -5.48 -27.59
CA VAL A 69 -6.65 -4.22 -27.54
C VAL A 69 -7.44 -2.96 -27.88
N GLU A 70 -8.75 -3.06 -28.07
CA GLU A 70 -9.59 -1.88 -28.35
C GLU A 70 -9.83 -1.06 -27.07
N ASN A 71 -9.94 0.27 -27.22
CA ASN A 71 -10.29 1.19 -26.12
C ASN A 71 -9.38 1.06 -24.88
N MET A 72 -8.09 0.76 -25.06
CA MET A 72 -7.15 0.54 -23.97
C MET A 72 -7.04 1.76 -23.06
N ASN A 73 -6.94 2.95 -23.63
CA ASN A 73 -6.69 4.16 -22.86
C ASN A 73 -7.95 4.61 -22.10
N LYS A 74 -9.12 4.51 -22.75
CA LYS A 74 -10.42 4.77 -22.13
C LYS A 74 -10.67 3.82 -20.96
N ARG A 75 -10.43 2.52 -21.13
CA ARG A 75 -10.60 1.53 -20.04
C ARG A 75 -9.70 1.83 -18.85
N TRP A 76 -8.45 2.22 -19.10
CA TRP A 76 -7.52 2.63 -18.05
C TRP A 76 -8.06 3.80 -17.22
N TRP A 77 -8.54 4.86 -17.87
CA TRP A 77 -9.10 6.02 -17.17
C TRP A 77 -10.45 5.74 -16.50
N GLN A 78 -11.28 4.86 -17.08
CA GLN A 78 -12.50 4.39 -16.43
C GLN A 78 -12.20 3.64 -15.13
N MET A 79 -11.18 2.78 -15.12
CA MET A 79 -10.74 2.08 -13.91
C MET A 79 -10.12 3.03 -12.89
N LYS A 80 -9.30 3.99 -13.31
CA LYS A 80 -8.77 5.03 -12.40
C LYS A 80 -9.87 5.85 -11.75
N LEU A 81 -10.90 6.23 -12.51
CA LEU A 81 -12.05 6.93 -11.95
C LEU A 81 -12.83 6.03 -10.98
N ARG A 82 -13.09 4.77 -11.35
CA ARG A 82 -13.86 3.83 -10.53
C ARG A 82 -13.18 3.46 -9.21
N TYR A 83 -11.88 3.17 -9.25
CA TYR A 83 -11.15 2.63 -8.10
C TYR A 83 -10.41 3.71 -7.30
N GLN A 84 -9.87 4.74 -7.95
CA GLN A 84 -9.11 5.80 -7.27
C GLN A 84 -9.87 7.12 -7.17
N GLY A 85 -10.93 7.34 -7.96
CA GLY A 85 -11.61 8.63 -8.03
C GLY A 85 -10.79 9.71 -8.74
N VAL A 86 -9.84 9.33 -9.61
CA VAL A 86 -8.93 10.27 -10.29
C VAL A 86 -9.26 10.37 -11.77
N VAL A 87 -9.17 11.60 -12.30
CA VAL A 87 -9.36 11.93 -13.71
C VAL A 87 -8.06 12.49 -14.31
N PRO A 88 -7.85 12.37 -15.63
CA PRO A 88 -6.71 13.03 -16.26
C PRO A 88 -6.88 14.56 -16.21
N PRO A 89 -5.77 15.32 -16.11
CA PRO A 89 -5.83 16.78 -16.08
C PRO A 89 -6.24 17.41 -17.41
N ILE A 90 -6.10 16.67 -18.51
CA ILE A 90 -6.51 17.07 -19.86
C ILE A 90 -7.28 15.92 -20.53
N PRO A 91 -8.16 16.20 -21.51
CA PRO A 91 -8.83 15.15 -22.28
C PRO A 91 -7.82 14.18 -22.93
N ARG A 92 -8.12 12.89 -22.86
CA ARG A 92 -7.32 11.81 -23.44
C ARG A 92 -8.12 11.09 -24.51
N THR A 93 -7.42 10.54 -25.49
CA THR A 93 -7.99 9.82 -26.62
C THR A 93 -7.36 8.43 -26.76
N GLU A 94 -7.79 7.63 -27.73
CA GLU A 94 -7.12 6.34 -28.06
C GLU A 94 -5.88 6.52 -28.94
N ALA A 95 -5.57 7.75 -29.39
CA ALA A 95 -4.25 8.07 -29.95
C ALA A 95 -3.16 8.12 -28.86
N ASP A 96 -3.57 8.12 -27.60
CA ASP A 96 -2.72 8.12 -26.42
C ASP A 96 -2.61 6.72 -25.82
N PHE A 97 -1.48 6.46 -25.14
CA PHE A 97 -1.27 5.21 -24.40
C PHE A 97 -0.69 5.46 -23.00
N ASP A 98 -1.54 5.95 -22.09
CA ASP A 98 -1.15 6.27 -20.72
C ASP A 98 -0.75 5.05 -19.85
N PRO A 99 -1.33 3.85 -20.03
CA PRO A 99 -0.83 2.65 -19.34
C PRO A 99 0.66 2.40 -19.59
N GLY A 100 1.14 2.69 -20.79
CA GLY A 100 2.55 2.55 -21.16
C GLY A 100 3.52 3.45 -20.38
N SER A 101 3.03 4.49 -19.72
CA SER A 101 3.85 5.33 -18.85
C SER A 101 4.25 4.64 -17.53
N LYS A 102 3.64 3.50 -17.19
CA LYS A 102 3.96 2.72 -16.00
C LYS A 102 4.97 1.62 -16.34
N TYR A 103 6.16 1.70 -15.73
CA TYR A 103 7.26 0.74 -15.92
C TYR A 103 6.82 -0.73 -15.95
N HIS A 104 6.04 -1.16 -14.96
CA HIS A 104 5.63 -2.57 -14.85
C HIS A 104 4.74 -3.05 -16.00
N ILE A 105 4.00 -2.14 -16.64
CA ILE A 105 3.18 -2.49 -17.81
C ILE A 105 4.08 -2.77 -19.02
N ILE A 106 5.04 -1.89 -19.30
CA ILE A 106 5.95 -2.04 -20.46
C ILE A 106 7.03 -3.10 -20.25
N ALA A 107 7.40 -3.39 -19.00
CA ALA A 107 8.35 -4.43 -18.64
C ALA A 107 7.70 -5.82 -18.46
N ASP A 108 6.41 -5.94 -18.77
CA ASP A 108 5.60 -7.15 -18.59
C ASP A 108 5.75 -7.80 -17.20
N GLN A 109 5.75 -6.97 -16.16
CA GLN A 109 5.82 -7.44 -14.78
C GLN A 109 4.43 -7.44 -14.14
N GLU A 110 4.02 -8.57 -13.58
CA GLU A 110 2.79 -8.71 -12.79
C GLU A 110 2.73 -7.68 -11.66
N TYR A 111 1.60 -6.96 -11.52
CA TYR A 111 1.44 -5.90 -10.53
C TYR A 111 0.64 -6.34 -9.30
N ILE A 112 -0.18 -7.38 -9.42
CA ILE A 112 -1.04 -7.93 -8.37
C ILE A 112 -0.25 -8.34 -7.13
N LYS A 113 1.04 -8.68 -7.31
CA LYS A 113 1.98 -8.95 -6.22
C LYS A 113 2.03 -7.82 -5.19
N TYR A 114 1.99 -6.57 -5.63
CA TYR A 114 2.06 -5.41 -4.74
C TYR A 114 0.77 -5.25 -3.93
N PHE A 115 -0.39 -5.56 -4.52
CA PHE A 115 -1.68 -5.53 -3.83
C PHE A 115 -1.74 -6.59 -2.73
N LEU A 116 -1.45 -7.84 -3.08
CA LEU A 116 -1.45 -8.96 -2.13
C LEU A 116 -0.42 -8.77 -1.02
N ALA A 117 0.79 -8.35 -1.39
CA ALA A 117 1.84 -8.13 -0.42
C ALA A 117 1.52 -7.00 0.55
N SER A 118 0.82 -5.94 0.12
CA SER A 118 0.39 -4.87 1.02
C SER A 118 -0.60 -5.37 2.08
N ILE A 119 -1.48 -6.31 1.73
CA ILE A 119 -2.41 -6.94 2.69
C ILE A 119 -1.65 -7.88 3.63
N LEU A 120 -0.83 -8.76 3.07
CA LEU A 120 -0.03 -9.75 3.82
C LEU A 120 0.96 -9.07 4.76
N GLU A 121 1.51 -7.92 4.38
CA GLU A 121 2.42 -7.12 5.18
C GLU A 121 1.80 -6.76 6.55
N PHE A 122 0.53 -6.31 6.58
CA PHE A 122 -0.16 -6.03 7.84
C PHE A 122 -0.55 -7.29 8.62
N GLN A 123 -0.96 -8.36 7.93
CA GLN A 123 -1.30 -9.63 8.60
C GLN A 123 -0.07 -10.23 9.28
N ILE A 124 1.08 -10.27 8.59
CA ILE A 124 2.34 -10.76 9.15
C ILE A 124 2.82 -9.84 10.28
N PHE A 125 2.71 -8.52 10.09
CA PHE A 125 3.11 -7.56 11.12
C PHE A 125 2.30 -7.74 12.41
N GLU A 126 0.97 -7.85 12.31
CA GLU A 126 0.09 -8.11 13.45
C GLU A 126 0.50 -9.38 14.19
N GLN A 127 0.71 -10.49 13.48
CA GLN A 127 1.10 -11.76 14.12
C GLN A 127 2.50 -11.69 14.73
N ALA A 128 3.45 -11.02 14.08
CA ALA A 128 4.78 -10.82 14.63
C ALA A 128 4.72 -10.01 15.93
N CYS A 129 3.86 -8.99 16.01
CA CYS A 129 3.65 -8.23 17.24
C CYS A 129 3.10 -9.10 18.38
N VAL A 130 2.12 -9.95 18.09
CA VAL A 130 1.52 -10.86 19.08
C VAL A 130 2.57 -11.81 19.66
N VAL A 131 3.46 -12.33 18.80
CA VAL A 131 4.55 -13.23 19.22
C VAL A 131 5.58 -12.50 20.11
N ILE A 132 5.90 -11.24 19.79
CA ILE A 132 6.90 -10.45 20.54
C ILE A 132 6.33 -9.93 21.86
N SER A 133 5.05 -9.58 21.93
CA SER A 133 4.40 -9.02 23.11
C SER A 133 3.07 -9.72 23.42
N PRO A 134 3.08 -10.92 24.04
CA PRO A 134 1.89 -11.73 24.27
C PRO A 134 0.80 -11.05 25.11
N GLU A 135 1.15 -10.06 25.92
CA GLU A 135 0.21 -9.24 26.73
C GLU A 135 -0.73 -8.37 25.88
N SER A 136 -0.46 -8.17 24.59
CA SER A 136 -1.35 -7.43 23.69
C SER A 136 -2.67 -8.15 23.40
N LEU A 137 -2.79 -9.45 23.70
CA LEU A 137 -4.01 -10.25 23.57
C LEU A 137 -5.05 -9.98 24.67
N ILE A 138 -4.66 -9.34 25.77
CA ILE A 138 -5.51 -9.16 26.96
C ILE A 138 -6.33 -7.86 26.89
N LEU A 139 -5.94 -6.93 26.01
CA LEU A 139 -6.67 -5.68 25.81
C LEU A 139 -7.76 -5.86 24.73
N PRO A 140 -8.95 -5.25 24.89
CA PRO A 140 -10.02 -5.32 23.91
C PRO A 140 -9.54 -4.86 22.52
N PRO A 141 -10.23 -5.23 21.42
CA PRO A 141 -9.77 -5.08 20.02
C PRO A 141 -9.60 -3.63 19.51
N ALA A 142 -9.46 -2.65 20.41
CA ALA A 142 -9.35 -1.25 20.09
C ALA A 142 -8.24 -0.59 20.92
N ARG A 143 -6.99 -0.73 20.49
CA ARG A 143 -5.95 0.28 20.79
C ARG A 143 -4.69 0.15 19.92
N THR A 144 -4.88 0.27 18.60
CA THR A 144 -3.83 0.54 17.59
C THR A 144 -2.70 -0.51 17.49
N LEU A 145 -2.04 -0.62 16.34
CA LEU A 145 -0.82 -1.43 16.18
C LEU A 145 0.45 -0.75 16.75
N ALA A 146 0.29 0.39 17.43
CA ALA A 146 1.37 1.11 18.11
C ALA A 146 2.11 0.32 19.23
N PRO A 147 1.51 -0.65 19.95
CA PRO A 147 2.17 -1.34 21.06
C PRO A 147 3.33 -2.27 20.69
N CYS A 148 3.54 -2.59 19.40
CA CYS A 148 4.54 -3.56 18.93
C CYS A 148 6.02 -3.19 19.18
N THR A 149 6.28 -2.15 19.98
CA THR A 149 7.61 -1.55 20.16
C THR A 149 8.00 -1.36 21.62
N LYS A 150 7.20 -1.85 22.57
CA LYS A 150 7.67 -1.99 23.94
C LYS A 150 8.68 -3.17 23.99
N PRO A 151 9.89 -2.96 24.54
CA PRO A 151 10.82 -4.05 24.80
C PRO A 151 10.26 -5.05 25.80
#